data_AF-A0A4R4RL51-F1
#
_entry.id   AF-A0A4R4RL51-F1
#
_cell.length_a   1.000
_cell.length_b   1.000
_cell.length_c   1.000
_cell.angle_alpha   90.00
_cell.angle_beta   90.00
_cell.angle_gamma   90.00
#
_symmetry.space_group_name_H-M   'P 1'
#
loop_
_entity.id
_entity.type
_entity.pdbx_description
1 polymer ?
#
loop_
_entity_poly.entity_id
_entity_poly.type
_entity_poly.pdbx_seq_one_letter_code
_entity_poly.pdbx_strand_id
1 'polypeptide(L)' 'MTWSPGAQLDHVDRILNRLTEYRHRCEDPAEIVRTTESIDHWLDQRLVIARRIQRDRAVSAEAGRGDGAS' A
#
# COMPACT_ATOMS: atom_id res chain seq x y z
N MET A 1 -8.33 -12.37 -11.57
CA MET A 1 -6.93 -12.56 -11.14
C MET A 1 -6.75 -11.90 -9.78
N THR A 2 -6.50 -12.67 -8.72
CA THR A 2 -6.16 -12.13 -7.39
C THR A 2 -4.66 -11.83 -7.34
N TRP A 3 -4.28 -10.57 -7.23
CA TRP A 3 -2.87 -10.18 -7.07
C TRP A 3 -2.33 -10.60 -5.70
N SER A 4 -1.03 -10.89 -5.63
CA SER A 4 -0.35 -11.04 -4.34
C SER A 4 -0.35 -9.70 -3.58
N PRO A 5 -0.34 -9.70 -2.24
CA PRO A 5 -0.26 -8.46 -1.47
C PRO A 5 0.94 -7.58 -1.83
N GLY A 6 2.10 -8.18 -2.16
CA GLY A 6 3.27 -7.45 -2.64
C GLY A 6 3.02 -6.73 -3.97
N ALA A 7 2.45 -7.42 -4.96
CA ALA A 7 2.12 -6.80 -6.25
C ALA A 7 1.05 -5.70 -6.12
N GLN A 8 0.14 -5.82 -5.16
CA GLN A 8 -0.81 -4.75 -4.81
C GLN A 8 -0.08 -3.54 -4.24
N LEU A 9 0.88 -3.75 -3.32
CA LEU A 9 1.67 -2.67 -2.74
C LEU A 9 2.48 -1.92 -3.82
N ASP A 10 3.14 -2.64 -4.72
CA ASP A 10 3.91 -2.05 -5.83
C ASP A 10 3.01 -1.25 -6.80
N HIS A 11 1.75 -1.66 -6.96
CA HIS A 11 0.79 -0.92 -7.75
C HIS A 11 0.36 0.38 -7.07
N VAL A 12 0.06 0.33 -5.77
CA VAL A 12 -0.28 1.51 -4.97
C VAL A 12 0.87 2.50 -4.95
N ASP A 13 2.11 2.04 -4.76
CA ASP A 13 3.29 2.90 -4.75
C ASP A 13 3.50 3.62 -6.10
N ARG A 14 3.21 2.95 -7.22
CA ARG A 14 3.22 3.60 -8.56
C ARG A 14 2.14 4.67 -8.70
N ILE A 15 0.93 4.42 -8.18
CA ILE A 15 -0.15 5.41 -8.22
C ILE A 15 0.22 6.63 -7.38
N LEU A 16 0.72 6.42 -6.16
CA LEU A 16 1.16 7.49 -5.26
C LEU A 16 2.24 8.36 -5.90
N ASN A 17 3.22 7.75 -6.57
CA ASN A 17 4.25 8.49 -7.28
C ASN A 17 3.65 9.38 -8.38
N ARG A 18 2.74 8.83 -9.20
CA ARG A 18 2.07 9.58 -10.27
C ARG A 18 1.21 10.73 -9.75
N LEU A 19 0.48 10.52 -8.66
CA LEU A 19 -0.35 11.56 -8.03
C LEU A 19 0.51 12.67 -7.42
N THR A 20 1.64 12.32 -6.82
CA THR A 20 2.59 13.29 -6.27
C THR A 20 3.19 14.16 -7.39
N GLU A 21 3.64 13.53 -8.48
CA GLU A 21 4.11 14.25 -9.68
C GLU A 21 3.02 15.10 -10.33
N TYR A 22 1.76 14.64 -10.30
CA TYR A 22 0.63 15.42 -10.80
C TYR A 22 0.37 16.65 -9.91
N ARG A 23 0.31 16.46 -8.59
CA ARG A 23 0.10 17.53 -7.60
C ARG A 23 1.13 18.65 -7.73
N HIS A 24 2.40 18.32 -7.98
CA HIS A 24 3.46 19.31 -8.19
C HIS A 24 3.29 20.18 -9.44
N ARG A 25 2.50 19.71 -10.41
CA ARG A 25 2.21 20.43 -11.67
C ARG A 25 0.84 21.13 -11.64
N CYS A 26 0.02 20.89 -10.62
CA CYS A 26 -1.27 21.55 -10.49
C CYS A 26 -1.06 23.01 -10.06
N GLU A 27 -1.73 23.91 -10.77
CA GLU A 27 -1.80 25.33 -10.42
C GLU A 27 -3.20 25.71 -9.91
N ASP A 28 -4.23 24.94 -10.27
CA ASP A 28 -5.59 25.12 -9.77
C ASP A 28 -5.71 24.64 -8.31
N PRO A 29 -6.07 25.52 -7.36
CA PRO A 29 -6.27 25.13 -5.96
C PRO A 29 -7.27 23.99 -5.77
N ALA A 30 -8.33 23.93 -6.58
CA ALA A 30 -9.32 22.86 -6.46
C ALA A 30 -8.78 21.50 -6.91
N GLU A 31 -7.93 21.47 -7.95
CA GLU A 31 -7.20 20.26 -8.32
C GLU A 31 -6.15 19.84 -7.29
N ILE A 32 -5.45 20.79 -6.66
CA ILE A 32 -4.49 20.49 -5.59
C ILE A 32 -5.18 19.77 -4.43
N VAL A 33 -6.34 20.27 -3.99
CA VAL A 33 -7.12 19.65 -2.91
C VAL A 33 -7.56 18.23 -3.30
N ARG A 34 -8.21 18.08 -4.46
CA ARG A 34 -8.68 16.77 -4.94
C ARG A 34 -7.56 15.75 -5.11
N THR A 35 -6.41 16.19 -5.60
CA THR A 35 -5.23 15.32 -5.75
C THR A 35 -4.67 14.93 -4.39
N THR A 36 -4.64 15.85 -3.42
CA THR A 36 -4.19 15.57 -2.06
C THR A 36 -5.10 14.56 -1.37
N GLU A 37 -6.43 14.73 -1.46
CA GLU A 37 -7.39 13.74 -0.92
C GLU A 37 -7.23 12.36 -1.57
N SER A 38 -6.92 12.33 -2.87
CA SER A 38 -6.62 11.07 -3.58
C SER A 38 -5.35 10.42 -3.06
N ILE A 39 -4.30 11.20 -2.78
CA ILE A 39 -3.05 10.69 -2.18
C ILE A 39 -3.34 10.09 -0.81
N ASP A 40 -4.09 10.78 0.05
CA ASP A 40 -4.43 10.31 1.39
C ASP A 40 -5.20 8.97 1.33
N HIS A 41 -6.18 8.86 0.43
CA HIS A 41 -6.91 7.62 0.20
C HIS A 41 -5.98 6.45 -0.18
N TRP A 42 -5.01 6.67 -1.08
CA TRP A 42 -4.07 5.63 -1.48
C TRP A 42 -3.05 5.29 -0.40
N LEU A 43 -2.66 6.25 0.44
CA LEU A 43 -1.83 5.98 1.62
C LEU A 43 -2.55 5.07 2.62
N ASP A 44 -3.85 5.27 2.83
CA ASP A 44 -4.66 4.38 3.68
C ASP A 44 -4.71 2.95 3.11
N GLN A 45 -4.91 2.81 1.79
CA GLN A 45 -4.86 1.51 1.12
C GLN A 45 -3.49 0.84 1.29
N ARG A 46 -2.41 1.61 1.13
CA ARG A 46 -1.04 1.14 1.33
C ARG A 46 -0.85 0.58 2.74
N LEU A 47 -1.35 1.28 3.77
CA LEU A 47 -1.28 0.84 5.16
C LEU A 47 -2.07 -0.45 5.41
N VAL A 48 -3.25 -0.60 4.81
CA VAL A 48 -4.05 -1.83 4.90
C VAL A 48 -3.27 -3.02 4.30
N ILE A 49 -2.68 -2.85 3.11
CA ILE A 49 -1.90 -3.89 2.44
C ILE A 49 -0.64 -4.24 3.25
N ALA A 50 0.09 -3.23 3.73
CA ALA A 50 1.29 -3.44 4.54
C ALA A 50 0.98 -4.22 5.83
N ARG A 51 -0.11 -3.87 6.53
CA ARG A 51 -0.58 -4.63 7.71
C ARG A 51 -0.95 -6.06 7.39
N ARG A 52 -1.56 -6.32 6.22
CA ARG A 52 -1.86 -7.68 5.77
C ARG A 52 -0.57 -8.48 5.53
N ILE A 53 0.40 -7.91 4.82
CA ILE A 53 1.70 -8.55 4.59
C ILE A 53 2.39 -8.88 5.92
N GLN A 54 2.38 -7.94 6.87
CA GLN A 54 2.98 -8.15 8.19
C GLN A 54 2.30 -9.30 8.94
N ARG A 55 0.97 -9.37 8.91
CA ARG A 55 0.21 -10.46 9.53
C ARG A 55 0.53 -11.81 8.89
N ASP A 56 0.54 -11.88 7.55
CA ASP A 56 0.81 -13.13 6.82
C ASP A 56 2.22 -13.65 7.12
N ARG A 57 3.20 -12.75 7.28
CA ARG A 57 4.56 -13.08 7.72
C ARG A 57 4.61 -13.60 9.15
N ALA A 58 3.88 -12.98 10.08
CA ALA A 58 3.82 -13.42 11.48
C ALA A 58 3.23 -14.84 11.60
N VAL A 59 2.10 -15.10 10.93
CA VAL A 59 1.47 -16.43 10.89
C VAL A 59 2.43 -17.49 10.34
N SER A 60 3.16 -17.16 9.27
CA SER A 60 4.14 -18.08 8.68
C SER A 60 5.32 -18.37 9.61
N ALA A 61 5.74 -17.40 10.41
CA ALA A 61 6.83 -17.55 11.39
C ALA A 61 6.41 -18.38 12.61
N GLU A 62 5.14 -18.31 13.02
CA GLU A 62 4.57 -19.13 14.09
C GLU A 62 4.41 -20.59 13.66
N ALA A 63 3.92 -20.83 12.43
CA ALA A 63 3.79 -22.17 11.86
C ALA A 63 5.14 -22.89 11.78
N GLY A 64 6.20 -22.22 11.31
CA GLY A 64 7.54 -22.82 11.23
C GLY A 64 8.22 -23.10 12.57
N ARG A 65 7.69 -22.57 13.68
CA ARG A 65 8.24 -22.79 15.03
C ARG A 65 7.61 -24.02 15.72
N GLY A 66 6.43 -24.46 15.28
CA GLY A 66 5.72 -25.62 15.84
C GLY A 66 6.28 -26.98 15.40
N ASP A 67 6.90 -27.07 14.22
CA ASP A 67 7.43 -28.32 13.66
C ASP A 67 8.83 -28.72 14.19
N GLY A 68 9.46 -27.89 15.03
CA GLY A 68 10.81 -28.13 15.58
C GLY A 68 10.86 -28.79 16.96
N ALA A 69 9.71 -29.17 17.53
CA ALA A 69 9.62 -29.81 18.84
C ALA A 69 8.99 -31.20 18.71
N SER A 70 9.79 -32.21 18.36
CA SER A 70 9.48 -33.62 18.55
C SER A 70 10.77 -34.41 18.72
#